data_AF-A0A7X4CJC1-F1
#
_entry.id   AF-A0A7X4CJC1-F1
#
_cell.length_a   1.000
_cell.length_b   1.000
_cell.length_c   1.000
_cell.angle_alpha   90.00
_cell.angle_beta   90.00
_cell.angle_gamma   90.00
#
_symmetry.space_group_name_H-M   'P 1'
#
loop_
_entity.id
_entity.type
_entity.pdbx_description
1 polymer ?
#
loop_
_entity_poly.entity_id
_entity_poly.type
_entity_poly.pdbx_seq_one_letter_code
_entity_poly.pdbx_strand_id
1 'polypeptide(L)'
;METGTRKKRTDAEFSDAYARGQEMLASEPRASAARYDEATEQVTVDLVNGCTYKFPPHLVQGLSDATSEELARIEVQGRGFNLHWPKLDLDLYVPALVSGVFGTQDWLVKALARHAGRSTSPAKAAAARANGAKGGRPRKSAARSESKTEIAQCTLFPACTQATASTSAGNEAHALRTASPCLGQTRRRHALARNPPRSRASSRSGVRRVAARNGSRACKTS
;
A
#
# COMPACT_ATOMS: atom_id res chain seq x y z
N MET A 1 4.54 -46.93 2.34
CA MET A 1 3.70 -46.10 3.23
C MET A 1 4.64 -45.40 4.18
N GLU A 2 4.86 -44.10 4.00
CA GLU A 2 5.85 -43.34 4.78
C GLU A 2 5.19 -42.89 6.07
N THR A 3 5.64 -43.45 7.20
CA THR A 3 5.16 -43.10 8.53
C THR A 3 5.67 -41.71 8.89
N GLY A 4 4.83 -40.69 8.73
CA GLY A 4 5.14 -39.33 9.16
C GLY A 4 5.32 -39.27 10.68
N THR A 5 6.57 -39.12 11.14
CA THR A 5 6.89 -38.92 12.55
C THR A 5 6.29 -37.59 13.02
N ARG A 6 5.31 -37.65 13.93
CA ARG A 6 4.74 -36.47 14.59
C ARG A 6 5.80 -35.81 15.47
N LYS A 7 6.41 -34.71 14.98
CA LYS A 7 7.34 -33.89 15.78
C LYS A 7 6.58 -33.26 16.96
N LYS A 8 6.89 -33.67 18.19
CA LYS A 8 6.44 -32.98 19.40
C LYS A 8 7.28 -31.71 19.59
N ARG A 9 6.64 -30.60 19.95
CA ARG A 9 7.36 -29.37 20.34
C ARG A 9 8.08 -29.57 21.66
N THR A 10 9.24 -28.94 21.81
CA THR A 10 10.03 -28.98 23.04
C THR A 10 9.55 -27.94 24.03
N ASP A 11 9.83 -28.13 25.32
CA ASP A 11 9.49 -27.15 26.36
C ASP A 11 10.15 -25.79 26.12
N ALA A 12 11.36 -25.79 25.54
CA ALA A 12 12.03 -24.56 25.11
C ALA A 12 11.24 -23.83 24.02
N GLU A 13 10.74 -24.54 23.00
CA GLU A 13 9.90 -23.94 21.95
C GLU A 13 8.57 -23.37 22.51
N PHE A 14 8.01 -24.00 23.55
CA PHE A 14 6.84 -23.48 24.26
C PHE A 14 7.17 -22.21 25.06
N SER A 15 8.28 -22.21 25.80
CA SER A 15 8.75 -21.04 26.56
C SER A 15 9.02 -19.84 25.64
N ASP A 16 9.73 -20.06 24.53
CA ASP A 16 10.04 -19.00 23.56
C ASP A 16 8.78 -18.45 22.87
N ALA A 17 7.80 -19.31 22.59
CA ALA A 17 6.51 -18.88 22.08
C ALA A 17 5.74 -18.05 23.11
N TYR A 18 5.77 -18.44 24.38
CA TYR A 18 5.13 -17.70 25.46
C TYR A 18 5.77 -16.33 25.67
N ALA A 19 7.11 -16.27 25.71
CA ALA A 19 7.86 -15.02 25.87
C ALA A 19 7.53 -14.02 24.75
N ARG A 20 7.53 -14.46 23.50
CA ARG A 20 7.09 -13.64 22.36
C ARG A 20 5.65 -13.16 22.51
N GLY A 21 4.75 -14.04 22.94
CA GLY A 21 3.36 -13.67 23.19
C GLY A 21 3.20 -12.59 24.25
N GLN A 22 4.00 -12.63 25.33
CA GLN A 22 3.99 -11.59 26.36
C GLN A 22 4.55 -10.26 25.83
N GLU A 23 5.61 -10.31 25.05
CA GLU A 23 6.19 -9.12 24.43
C GLU A 23 5.21 -8.43 23.47
N MET A 24 4.49 -9.21 22.65
CA MET A 24 3.43 -8.67 21.79
C MET A 24 2.33 -7.98 22.61
N LEU A 25 1.87 -8.61 23.70
CA LEU A 25 0.82 -8.03 24.54
C LEU A 25 1.19 -6.70 25.21
N ALA A 26 2.49 -6.49 25.45
CA ALA A 26 3.03 -5.31 26.11
C ALA A 26 3.37 -4.18 25.13
N SER A 27 3.79 -4.51 23.91
CA SER A 27 4.35 -3.54 22.96
C SER A 27 3.43 -3.18 21.80
N GLU A 28 2.59 -4.11 21.34
CA GLU A 28 1.78 -3.91 20.15
C GLU A 28 0.46 -3.17 20.45
N PRO A 29 -0.02 -2.34 19.51
CA PRO A 29 -1.30 -1.66 19.67
C PRO A 29 -2.45 -2.66 19.66
N ARG A 30 -3.34 -2.54 20.65
CA ARG A 30 -4.50 -3.41 20.83
C ARG A 30 -5.77 -2.57 20.98
N ALA A 31 -6.84 -3.02 20.36
CA ALA A 31 -8.16 -2.43 20.54
C ALA A 31 -8.76 -2.80 21.90
N SER A 32 -9.27 -1.80 22.61
CA SER A 32 -10.17 -1.97 23.75
C SER A 32 -11.63 -1.92 23.31
N ALA A 33 -11.94 -1.10 22.30
CA ALA A 33 -13.27 -0.98 21.70
C ALA A 33 -13.17 -0.56 20.23
N ALA A 34 -14.21 -0.83 19.46
CA ALA A 34 -14.36 -0.32 18.10
C ALA A 34 -15.82 0.01 17.80
N ARG A 35 -16.05 1.03 16.99
CA ARG A 35 -17.39 1.45 16.53
C ARG A 35 -17.33 2.03 15.13
N TYR A 36 -18.39 1.83 14.37
CA TYR A 36 -18.61 2.55 13.12
C TYR A 36 -19.47 3.79 13.39
N ASP A 37 -19.05 4.92 12.82
CA ASP A 37 -19.80 6.17 12.85
C ASP A 37 -20.32 6.45 11.44
N GLU A 38 -21.64 6.33 11.27
CA GLU A 38 -22.33 6.57 10.01
C GLU A 38 -22.26 8.03 9.57
N ALA A 39 -22.21 8.99 10.51
CA ALA A 39 -22.19 10.41 10.16
C ALA A 39 -20.86 10.83 9.53
N THR A 40 -19.77 10.18 9.92
CA THR A 40 -18.43 10.46 9.39
C THR A 40 -17.91 9.39 8.43
N GLU A 41 -18.69 8.32 8.22
CA GLU A 41 -18.33 7.12 7.46
C GLU A 41 -16.96 6.55 7.88
N GLN A 42 -16.70 6.51 9.19
CA GLN A 42 -15.42 6.09 9.75
C GLN A 42 -15.57 5.02 10.81
N VAL A 43 -14.63 4.07 10.81
CA VAL A 43 -14.43 3.15 11.92
C VAL A 43 -13.49 3.82 12.93
N THR A 44 -13.94 3.95 14.16
CA THR A 44 -13.15 4.42 15.29
C THR A 44 -12.74 3.25 16.16
N VAL A 45 -11.45 3.13 16.43
CA VAL A 45 -10.84 2.11 17.27
C VAL A 45 -10.19 2.79 18.46
N ASP A 46 -10.66 2.48 19.66
CA ASP A 46 -10.05 2.94 20.90
C ASP A 46 -9.01 1.89 21.31
N LEU A 47 -7.77 2.34 21.54
CA LEU A 47 -6.64 1.48 21.86
C LEU A 47 -6.39 1.42 23.36
N VAL A 48 -5.81 0.32 23.83
CA VAL A 48 -5.47 0.09 25.25
C VAL A 48 -4.49 1.13 25.82
N ASN A 49 -3.71 1.79 24.96
CA ASN A 49 -2.78 2.85 25.34
C ASN A 49 -3.45 4.23 25.49
N GLY A 50 -4.78 4.31 25.31
CA GLY A 50 -5.56 5.54 25.40
C GLY A 50 -5.60 6.37 24.11
N CYS A 51 -4.91 5.94 23.05
CA CYS A 51 -5.03 6.57 21.74
C CYS A 51 -6.29 6.11 21.01
N THR A 52 -6.83 6.96 20.14
CA THR A 52 -7.92 6.61 19.23
C THR A 52 -7.39 6.63 17.81
N TYR A 53 -7.65 5.56 17.06
CA TYR A 53 -7.33 5.45 15.64
C TYR A 53 -8.62 5.47 14.83
N LYS A 54 -8.65 6.25 13.75
CA LYS A 54 -9.81 6.34 12.85
C LYS A 54 -9.39 6.06 11.42
N PHE A 55 -10.19 5.26 10.72
CA PHE A 55 -9.97 5.00 9.30
C PHE A 55 -11.30 4.89 8.56
N PRO A 56 -11.33 5.26 7.28
CA PRO A 56 -12.49 5.03 6.44
C PRO A 56 -12.50 3.56 5.94
N PRO A 57 -13.64 2.84 6.06
CA PRO A 57 -13.74 1.43 5.69
C PRO A 57 -13.53 1.20 4.18
N HIS A 58 -13.87 2.18 3.34
CA HIS A 58 -13.75 2.03 1.88
C HIS A 58 -12.31 1.86 1.36
N LEU A 59 -11.30 2.21 2.17
CA LEU A 59 -9.88 2.01 1.84
C LEU A 59 -9.40 0.59 2.16
N VAL A 60 -10.13 -0.12 3.01
CA VAL A 60 -9.72 -1.43 3.54
C VAL A 60 -10.28 -2.53 2.65
N GLN A 61 -9.40 -3.46 2.27
CA GLN A 61 -9.79 -4.63 1.51
C GLN A 61 -10.79 -5.46 2.32
N GLY A 62 -11.91 -5.84 1.69
CA GLY A 62 -12.98 -6.60 2.32
C GLY A 62 -14.04 -5.73 3.00
N LEU A 63 -13.75 -4.45 3.26
CA LEU A 63 -14.74 -3.48 3.74
C LEU A 63 -15.16 -2.46 2.67
N SER A 64 -14.55 -2.51 1.48
CA SER A 64 -14.74 -1.49 0.43
C SER A 64 -16.18 -1.32 -0.05
N ASP A 65 -16.90 -2.42 -0.10
CA ASP A 65 -18.26 -2.50 -0.65
C ASP A 65 -19.29 -2.92 0.42
N ALA A 66 -18.89 -2.86 1.70
CA ALA A 66 -19.75 -3.23 2.82
C ALA A 66 -20.81 -2.16 3.10
N THR A 67 -22.00 -2.59 3.48
CA THR A 67 -23.10 -1.71 3.88
C THR A 67 -22.91 -1.18 5.30
N SER A 68 -23.55 -0.06 5.63
CA SER A 68 -23.50 0.51 7.00
C SER A 68 -23.96 -0.50 8.07
N GLU A 69 -24.97 -1.32 7.77
CA GLU A 69 -25.47 -2.35 8.69
C GLU A 69 -24.49 -3.50 8.91
N GLU A 70 -23.64 -3.79 7.93
CA GLU A 70 -22.54 -4.75 8.06
C GLU A 70 -21.42 -4.14 8.89
N LEU A 71 -21.06 -2.88 8.59
CA LEU A 71 -19.99 -2.15 9.26
C LEU A 71 -20.30 -1.83 10.73
N ALA A 72 -21.57 -1.65 11.10
CA ALA A 72 -22.01 -1.32 12.45
C ALA A 72 -21.73 -2.41 13.49
N ARG A 73 -21.68 -3.69 13.07
CA ARG A 73 -21.41 -4.82 13.97
C ARG A 73 -19.92 -5.18 13.94
N ILE A 74 -19.18 -4.60 14.87
CA ILE A 74 -17.74 -4.84 15.07
C ILE A 74 -17.51 -5.54 16.39
N GLU A 75 -16.75 -6.63 16.38
CA GLU A 75 -16.32 -7.35 17.58
C GLU A 75 -14.81 -7.25 17.75
N VAL A 76 -14.36 -7.05 19.00
CA VAL A 76 -12.94 -7.07 19.33
C VAL A 76 -12.54 -8.48 19.75
N GLN A 77 -11.67 -9.12 18.98
CA GLN A 77 -11.23 -10.50 19.19
C GLN A 77 -9.72 -10.61 19.40
N GLY A 78 -9.25 -11.81 19.75
CA GLY A 78 -7.81 -12.10 19.89
C GLY A 78 -7.12 -11.21 20.93
N ARG A 79 -7.74 -10.99 22.09
CA ARG A 79 -7.25 -10.07 23.14
C ARG A 79 -7.08 -8.61 22.67
N GLY A 80 -7.78 -8.20 21.62
CA GLY A 80 -7.67 -6.84 21.08
C GLY A 80 -6.74 -6.71 19.87
N PHE A 81 -6.20 -7.82 19.37
CA PHE A 81 -5.40 -7.80 18.15
C PHE A 81 -6.23 -7.82 16.87
N ASN A 82 -7.48 -8.29 16.92
CA ASN A 82 -8.34 -8.42 15.75
C ASN A 82 -9.65 -7.64 15.92
N LEU A 83 -10.09 -7.01 14.83
CA LEU A 83 -11.45 -6.52 14.65
C LEU A 83 -12.17 -7.49 13.73
N HIS A 84 -13.27 -8.05 14.21
CA HIS A 84 -14.07 -9.04 13.50
C HIS A 84 -15.42 -8.44 13.08
N TRP A 85 -15.81 -8.65 11.83
CA TRP A 85 -17.13 -8.34 11.31
C TRP A 85 -17.90 -9.63 11.03
N PRO A 86 -18.82 -10.07 11.93
CA PRO A 86 -19.47 -11.37 11.81
C PRO A 86 -20.27 -11.57 10.52
N LYS A 87 -20.90 -10.50 10.01
CA LYS A 87 -21.69 -10.57 8.76
C LYS A 87 -20.83 -10.74 7.51
N LEU A 88 -19.59 -10.25 7.56
CA LEU A 88 -18.65 -10.27 6.44
C LEU A 88 -17.65 -11.43 6.53
N ASP A 89 -17.63 -12.15 7.65
CA ASP A 89 -16.62 -13.16 7.97
C ASP A 89 -15.19 -12.64 7.74
N LEU A 90 -14.94 -11.42 8.25
CA LEU A 90 -13.71 -10.68 8.02
C LEU A 90 -13.04 -10.31 9.34
N ASP A 91 -11.75 -10.64 9.44
CA ASP A 91 -10.87 -10.21 10.52
C ASP A 91 -9.81 -9.23 10.01
N LEU A 92 -9.62 -8.14 10.76
CA LEU A 92 -8.56 -7.16 10.53
C LEU A 92 -7.59 -7.11 11.71
N TYR A 93 -6.29 -7.23 11.41
CA TYR A 93 -5.24 -7.14 12.41
C TYR A 93 -4.97 -5.67 12.80
N VAL A 94 -5.23 -5.32 14.06
CA VAL A 94 -5.14 -3.95 14.59
C VAL A 94 -3.73 -3.35 14.40
N PRO A 95 -2.62 -4.05 14.70
CA PRO A 95 -1.29 -3.50 14.43
C PRO A 95 -1.00 -3.23 12.95
N ALA A 96 -1.57 -4.01 12.03
CA ALA A 96 -1.45 -3.75 10.60
C ALA A 96 -2.21 -2.47 10.20
N LEU A 97 -3.42 -2.26 10.75
CA LEU A 97 -4.19 -1.03 10.49
C LEU A 97 -3.46 0.21 10.98
N VAL A 98 -2.94 0.19 12.22
CA VAL A 98 -2.21 1.32 12.81
C VAL A 98 -0.91 1.63 12.04
N SER A 99 -0.27 0.63 11.44
CA SER A 99 0.89 0.81 10.56
C SER A 99 0.55 1.20 9.11
N GLY A 100 -0.74 1.36 8.78
CA GLY A 100 -1.21 1.82 7.47
C GLY A 100 -1.34 0.72 6.42
N VAL A 101 -1.39 -0.55 6.84
CA VAL A 101 -1.60 -1.70 5.95
C VAL A 101 -3.10 -2.02 5.89
N PHE A 102 -3.73 -1.72 4.75
CA PHE A 102 -5.18 -1.83 4.57
C PHE A 102 -5.61 -3.02 3.68
N GLY A 103 -4.69 -3.90 3.30
CA GLY A 103 -4.98 -5.06 2.46
C GLY A 103 -3.73 -5.68 1.87
N THR A 104 -3.92 -6.58 0.91
CA THR A 104 -2.82 -7.21 0.17
C THR A 104 -2.08 -6.19 -0.70
N GLN A 105 -0.85 -6.53 -1.07
CA GLN A 105 -0.07 -5.72 -2.01
C GLN A 105 -0.82 -5.50 -3.33
N ASP A 106 -1.46 -6.55 -3.86
CA ASP A 106 -2.27 -6.47 -5.07
C ASP A 106 -3.45 -5.50 -4.93
N TRP A 107 -4.12 -5.51 -3.77
CA TRP A 107 -5.18 -4.55 -3.48
C TRP A 107 -4.66 -3.12 -3.52
N LEU A 108 -3.54 -2.85 -2.84
CA LEU A 108 -2.95 -1.51 -2.79
C LEU A 108 -2.50 -1.02 -4.16
N VAL A 109 -1.85 -1.89 -4.95
CA VAL A 109 -1.43 -1.58 -6.33
C VAL A 109 -2.63 -1.27 -7.21
N LYS A 110 -3.70 -2.07 -7.13
CA LYS A 110 -4.94 -1.82 -7.88
C LYS A 110 -5.64 -0.55 -7.42
N ALA A 111 -5.68 -0.27 -6.11
CA ALA A 111 -6.24 0.97 -5.56
C ALA A 111 -5.49 2.20 -6.09
N LEU A 112 -4.15 2.16 -6.07
CA LEU A 112 -3.31 3.23 -6.61
C LEU A 112 -3.50 3.40 -8.12
N ALA A 113 -3.57 2.30 -8.88
CA ALA A 113 -3.84 2.35 -10.31
C ALA A 113 -5.22 2.95 -10.64
N ARG A 114 -6.27 2.60 -9.87
CA ARG A 114 -7.61 3.20 -9.98
C ARG A 114 -7.55 4.71 -9.72
N HIS A 115 -6.84 5.12 -8.68
CA HIS A 115 -6.70 6.53 -8.33
C HIS A 115 -5.91 7.32 -9.40
N ALA A 116 -4.77 6.78 -9.87
CA ALA A 116 -3.98 7.39 -10.94
C ALA A 116 -4.74 7.42 -12.29
N GLY A 117 -5.60 6.43 -12.54
CA GLY A 117 -6.46 6.34 -13.72
C GLY A 117 -7.57 7.39 -13.76
N ARG A 118 -8.07 7.85 -12.60
CA ARG A 118 -9.14 8.86 -12.48
C ARG A 118 -8.74 10.26 -12.94
N SER A 119 -7.44 10.59 -12.98
CA SER A 119 -6.99 11.91 -13.43
C SER A 119 -7.28 12.10 -14.92
N THR A 120 -8.20 13.03 -15.23
CA THR A 120 -8.50 13.46 -16.60
C THR A 120 -7.77 14.77 -16.89
N SER A 121 -6.79 14.75 -17.78
CA SER A 121 -6.10 15.95 -18.25
C SER A 121 -6.32 16.16 -19.75
N PRO A 122 -6.23 17.40 -20.27
CA PRO A 122 -6.30 17.66 -21.71
C PRO A 122 -5.29 16.82 -22.50
N ALA A 123 -4.08 16.65 -21.95
CA ALA A 123 -3.04 15.80 -22.53
C ALA A 123 -3.43 14.32 -22.57
N LYS A 124 -4.03 13.78 -21.49
CA LYS A 124 -4.52 12.39 -21.45
C LYS A 124 -5.67 12.17 -22.44
N ALA A 125 -6.56 13.15 -22.57
CA ALA A 125 -7.65 13.11 -23.54
C ALA A 125 -7.14 13.17 -25.00
N ALA A 126 -6.18 14.06 -25.30
CA ALA A 126 -5.54 14.13 -26.61
C ALA A 126 -4.83 12.82 -26.97
N ALA A 127 -4.06 12.25 -26.03
CA ALA A 127 -3.40 10.97 -26.20
C ALA A 127 -4.40 9.81 -26.41
N ALA A 128 -5.51 9.78 -25.67
CA ALA A 128 -6.55 8.77 -25.83
C ALA A 128 -7.20 8.82 -27.22
N ARG A 129 -7.49 10.03 -27.74
CA ARG A 129 -8.00 10.21 -29.12
C ARG A 129 -7.00 9.73 -30.16
N ALA A 130 -5.73 10.12 -30.03
CA ALA A 130 -4.67 9.69 -30.92
C ALA A 130 -4.47 8.17 -30.91
N ASN A 131 -4.61 7.53 -29.73
CA ASN A 131 -4.54 6.07 -29.60
C ASN A 131 -5.80 5.39 -30.16
N GLY A 132 -6.98 5.96 -29.97
CA GLY A 132 -8.23 5.47 -30.55
C GLY A 132 -8.21 5.50 -32.09
N ALA A 133 -7.58 6.51 -32.69
CA ALA A 133 -7.38 6.62 -34.13
C ALA A 133 -6.49 5.50 -34.70
N LYS A 134 -5.63 4.89 -33.88
CA LYS A 134 -4.78 3.74 -34.28
C LYS A 134 -5.53 2.39 -34.27
N GLY A 135 -6.82 2.37 -33.90
CA GLY A 135 -7.66 1.18 -33.91
C GLY A 135 -7.67 0.38 -32.59
N GLY A 136 -8.74 -0.40 -32.38
CA GLY A 136 -8.98 -1.16 -31.15
C GLY A 136 -8.54 -2.63 -31.19
N ARG A 137 -8.77 -3.35 -30.06
CA ARG A 137 -8.47 -4.78 -29.86
C ARG A 137 -8.88 -5.59 -31.11
N PRO A 138 -7.94 -6.29 -31.77
CA PRO A 138 -8.24 -7.13 -32.92
C PRO A 138 -9.38 -8.09 -32.57
N ARG A 139 -10.36 -8.25 -33.47
CA ARG A 139 -11.47 -9.17 -33.24
C ARG A 139 -10.91 -10.58 -33.09
N LYS A 140 -11.28 -11.28 -32.02
CA LYS A 140 -10.96 -12.71 -31.84
C LYS A 140 -11.70 -13.46 -32.96
N SER A 141 -10.98 -13.83 -34.02
CA SER A 141 -11.50 -14.74 -35.02
C SER A 141 -11.84 -16.07 -34.33
N ALA A 142 -13.04 -16.58 -34.57
CA ALA A 142 -13.41 -17.93 -34.23
C ALA A 142 -12.59 -18.88 -35.12
N ALA A 143 -11.33 -19.12 -34.76
CA ALA A 143 -10.52 -20.14 -35.40
C ALA A 143 -10.97 -21.51 -34.86
N ARG A 144 -11.91 -22.11 -35.60
CA ARG A 144 -11.94 -23.51 -36.04
C ARG A 144 -11.18 -24.51 -35.17
N SER A 145 -11.93 -25.39 -34.53
CA SER A 145 -11.46 -26.69 -34.04
C SER A 145 -10.84 -27.51 -35.18
N GLU A 146 -9.90 -28.38 -34.80
CA GLU A 146 -9.20 -29.39 -35.61
C GLU A 146 -8.04 -28.81 -36.46
N SER A 147 -6.81 -29.34 -36.39
CA SER A 147 -6.44 -30.74 -36.31
C SER A 147 -5.10 -30.93 -35.58
N LYS A 148 -5.13 -31.80 -34.57
CA LYS A 148 -3.95 -32.50 -34.05
C LYS A 148 -3.61 -33.61 -35.04
N THR A 149 -2.67 -33.35 -35.95
CA THR A 149 -2.07 -34.41 -36.78
C THR A 149 -0.56 -34.18 -36.87
N GLU A 150 0.12 -34.99 -36.07
CA GLU A 150 1.36 -35.69 -36.43
C GLU A 150 2.65 -34.88 -36.58
N ILE A 151 3.49 -35.03 -35.54
CA ILE A 151 4.92 -34.81 -35.59
C ILE A 151 5.52 -35.89 -36.48
N ALA A 152 5.79 -35.57 -37.74
CA ALA A 152 6.71 -36.33 -38.57
C ALA A 152 8.09 -35.67 -38.49
N GLN A 153 9.01 -36.33 -37.78
CA GLN A 153 10.45 -36.13 -37.94
C GLN A 153 10.81 -36.29 -39.43
N CYS A 154 11.47 -35.29 -40.00
CA CYS A 154 12.32 -35.49 -41.17
C CYS A 154 13.62 -34.71 -40.98
N THR A 155 14.61 -35.45 -40.49
CA THR A 155 16.04 -35.15 -40.51
C THR A 155 16.57 -35.08 -41.95
N LEU A 156 17.50 -34.16 -42.23
CA LEU A 156 18.79 -34.33 -42.95
C LEU A 156 19.23 -33.10 -43.79
N PHE A 157 20.07 -32.25 -43.16
CA PHE A 157 21.38 -31.74 -43.65
C PHE A 157 21.46 -30.80 -44.91
N PRO A 158 22.58 -30.08 -45.17
CA PRO A 158 22.66 -28.62 -45.04
C PRO A 158 23.21 -27.90 -46.30
N ALA A 159 23.55 -26.62 -46.14
CA ALA A 159 24.35 -25.75 -47.01
C ALA A 159 23.58 -24.89 -48.03
N CYS A 160 23.57 -23.58 -47.78
CA CYS A 160 23.70 -22.60 -48.86
C CYS A 160 24.45 -21.38 -48.32
N THR A 161 25.68 -21.26 -48.80
CA THR A 161 26.67 -20.25 -48.44
C THR A 161 26.66 -19.15 -49.49
N GLN A 162 26.85 -17.89 -49.03
CA GLN A 162 27.38 -16.72 -49.74
C GLN A 162 26.44 -15.85 -50.62
N ALA A 163 26.27 -14.61 -50.14
CA ALA A 163 26.44 -13.31 -50.79
C ALA A 163 26.36 -13.17 -52.33
N THR A 164 25.63 -12.15 -52.81
CA THR A 164 26.21 -10.98 -53.51
C THR A 164 25.17 -9.88 -53.81
N ALA A 165 25.71 -8.66 -53.79
CA ALA A 165 25.27 -7.32 -54.21
C ALA A 165 24.02 -7.14 -55.10
N SER A 166 23.27 -6.05 -54.85
CA SER A 166 23.41 -4.81 -55.64
C SER A 166 22.53 -3.68 -55.10
N THR A 167 23.18 -2.55 -54.81
CA THR A 167 22.57 -1.23 -54.58
C THR A 167 23.12 -0.29 -55.65
N SER A 168 22.23 0.39 -56.36
CA SER A 168 22.48 1.60 -57.17
C SER A 168 21.19 2.44 -57.08
N ALA A 169 21.15 3.77 -57.12
CA ALA A 169 22.10 4.88 -57.14
C ALA A 169 21.30 6.07 -56.54
N GLY A 170 21.87 6.94 -55.72
CA GLY A 170 22.54 8.19 -56.13
C GLY A 170 21.71 9.39 -55.64
N ASN A 171 22.18 10.09 -54.58
CA ASN A 171 22.74 11.46 -54.57
C ASN A 171 21.66 12.58 -54.60
N GLU A 172 21.73 13.70 -53.87
CA GLU A 172 22.83 14.36 -53.16
C GLU A 172 22.30 15.52 -52.28
N ALA A 173 23.10 15.91 -51.27
CA ALA A 173 23.40 17.28 -50.80
C ALA A 173 23.59 17.31 -49.26
N HIS A 174 24.83 17.12 -48.78
CA HIS A 174 25.80 18.16 -48.34
C HIS A 174 25.35 18.97 -47.10
N ALA A 175 26.14 19.29 -46.09
CA ALA A 175 27.41 18.83 -45.50
C ALA A 175 27.60 19.70 -44.22
N LEU A 176 28.69 19.46 -43.51
CA LEU A 176 29.31 20.31 -42.48
C LEU A 176 28.76 20.13 -41.05
N ARG A 177 29.29 19.13 -40.34
CA ARG A 177 29.47 19.19 -38.88
C ARG A 177 30.95 19.35 -38.57
N THR A 178 31.29 20.52 -38.06
CA THR A 178 32.53 20.84 -37.36
C THR A 178 32.54 20.18 -35.99
N ALA A 179 33.75 19.88 -35.53
CA ALA A 179 34.06 19.24 -34.26
C ALA A 179 33.97 20.18 -33.04
N SER A 180 34.10 19.56 -31.86
CA SER A 180 34.56 20.10 -30.57
C SER A 180 33.50 20.60 -29.57
N PRO A 181 33.80 20.68 -28.24
CA PRO A 181 34.28 19.60 -27.37
C PRO A 181 33.55 19.56 -25.99
N CYS A 182 33.96 18.58 -25.20
CA CYS A 182 33.65 18.32 -23.79
C CYS A 182 33.57 19.57 -22.88
N LEU A 183 32.56 19.64 -22.01
CA LEU A 183 32.60 20.41 -20.77
C LEU A 183 31.68 19.83 -19.68
N GLY A 184 32.33 19.29 -18.65
CA GLY A 184 31.98 19.23 -17.23
C GLY A 184 30.52 19.12 -16.79
N GLN A 185 30.13 17.94 -16.30
CA GLN A 185 29.13 17.85 -15.25
C GLN A 185 29.80 17.49 -13.94
N THR A 186 29.94 18.51 -13.10
CA THR A 186 30.41 18.44 -11.72
C THR A 186 29.40 17.70 -10.85
N ARG A 187 29.91 16.69 -10.12
CA ARG A 187 29.19 15.95 -9.08
C ARG A 187 28.67 16.91 -8.00
N ARG A 188 27.35 17.06 -7.87
CA ARG A 188 26.75 17.62 -6.65
C ARG A 188 26.77 16.56 -5.55
N ARG A 189 27.70 16.71 -4.60
CA ARG A 189 27.66 16.02 -3.30
C ARG A 189 26.50 16.61 -2.49
N HIS A 190 25.54 15.79 -2.11
CA HIS A 190 24.57 16.16 -1.07
C HIS A 190 25.30 16.25 0.27
N ALA A 191 25.39 17.45 0.81
CA ALA A 191 25.90 17.70 2.16
C ALA A 191 24.83 17.29 3.19
N LEU A 192 25.24 16.43 4.12
CA LEU A 192 24.52 16.11 5.35
C LEU A 192 24.28 17.39 6.16
N ALA A 193 23.01 17.71 6.40
CA ALA A 193 22.61 18.77 7.32
C ALA A 193 23.02 18.38 8.74
N ARG A 194 23.98 19.12 9.31
CA ARG A 194 24.32 19.08 10.73
C ARG A 194 23.26 19.89 11.50
N ASN A 195 22.61 19.26 12.47
CA ASN A 195 21.73 19.92 13.43
C ASN A 195 22.52 20.95 14.28
N PRO A 196 22.00 22.15 14.53
CA PRO A 196 22.55 23.06 15.54
C PRO A 196 22.15 22.62 16.96
N PRO A 197 22.97 22.92 18.00
CA PRO A 197 22.66 22.56 19.37
C PRO A 197 21.49 23.39 19.93
N ARG A 198 20.57 22.71 20.61
CA ARG A 198 19.49 23.35 21.39
C ARG A 198 20.10 24.19 22.52
N SER A 199 19.91 25.50 22.47
CA SER A 199 20.20 26.39 23.60
C SER A 199 19.21 26.12 24.74
N ARG A 200 19.77 25.92 25.94
CA ARG A 200 19.03 25.92 27.21
C ARG A 200 18.45 27.33 27.43
N ALA A 201 17.13 27.42 27.59
CA ALA A 201 16.49 28.55 28.25
C ALA A 201 15.77 28.04 29.49
N SER A 202 16.45 28.18 30.62
CA SER A 202 15.84 28.16 31.96
C SER A 202 14.89 29.35 32.06
N SER A 203 13.60 29.10 32.30
CA SER A 203 12.75 30.08 32.96
C SER A 203 11.96 29.41 34.07
N ARG A 204 12.32 29.78 35.30
CA ARG A 204 11.56 29.54 36.52
C ARG A 204 10.19 30.20 36.35
N SER A 205 9.12 29.41 36.36
CA SER A 205 7.78 29.93 36.63
C SER A 205 7.42 29.59 38.07
N GLY A 206 7.27 30.66 38.87
CA GLY A 206 7.03 30.60 40.30
C GLY A 206 5.69 29.98 40.63
N VAL A 207 5.71 29.03 41.56
CA VAL A 207 4.54 28.57 42.30
C VAL A 207 4.03 29.73 43.14
N ARG A 208 2.99 30.42 42.68
CA ARG A 208 2.13 31.23 43.55
C ARG A 208 0.99 30.34 44.04
N ARG A 209 1.08 29.95 45.32
CA ARG A 209 -0.06 29.46 46.11
C ARG A 209 -1.17 30.51 46.07
N VAL A 210 -2.32 30.16 45.51
CA VAL A 210 -3.58 30.86 45.79
C VAL A 210 -4.30 30.04 46.84
N ALA A 211 -4.43 30.66 48.02
CA ALA A 211 -5.15 30.13 49.16
C ALA A 211 -6.65 30.06 48.86
N ALA A 212 -7.28 29.00 49.36
CA ALA A 212 -8.71 28.80 49.37
C ALA A 212 -9.47 29.96 50.04
N ARG A 213 -10.58 30.39 49.43
CA ARG A 213 -11.70 30.99 50.14
C ARG A 213 -13.00 30.37 49.67
N ASN A 214 -13.59 29.59 50.58
CA ASN A 214 -14.99 29.23 50.58
C ASN A 214 -15.85 30.50 50.65
N GLY A 215 -16.92 30.55 49.87
CA GLY A 215 -17.91 31.62 49.88
C GLY A 215 -19.17 31.19 49.15
N SER A 216 -20.07 30.55 49.89
CA SER A 216 -21.40 30.12 49.47
C SER A 216 -22.39 31.29 49.43
N ARG A 217 -23.48 31.12 48.65
CA ARG A 217 -24.79 31.83 48.63
C ARG A 217 -24.95 32.91 47.54
N ALA A 218 -25.75 32.64 46.49
CA ALA A 218 -27.23 32.72 46.38
C ALA A 218 -27.68 34.13 45.96
N CYS A 219 -28.07 34.37 44.69
CA CYS A 219 -29.40 34.21 44.09
C CYS A 219 -30.33 35.44 44.29
N LYS A 220 -30.55 36.16 43.17
CA LYS A 220 -31.79 36.83 42.69
C LYS A 220 -32.34 38.07 43.44
N THR A 221 -32.23 39.26 42.84
CA THR A 221 -33.25 39.99 42.05
C THR A 221 -34.51 40.40 42.82
N SER A 222 -34.61 41.68 43.21
CA SER A 222 -35.47 42.70 42.58
C SER A 222 -35.27 44.04 43.27
#